data_AF-A0A1Q7DI70-F1
#
_entry.id   AF-A0A1Q7DI70-F1
#
_cell.length_a   1.000
_cell.length_b   1.000
_cell.length_c   1.000
_cell.angle_alpha   90.00
_cell.angle_beta   90.00
_cell.angle_gamma   90.00
#
_symmetry.space_group_name_H-M   'P 1'
#
loop_
_entity.id
_entity.type
_entity.pdbx_description
1 polymer ?
#
loop_
_entity_poly.entity_id
_entity_poly.type
_entity_poly.pdbx_seq_one_letter_code
_entity_poly.pdbx_strand_id
1 'polypeptide(L)'
;MRLRRLVGLTLVAVVLALVPAAHASPPDQSWIPGFYDNADFDDVVLLITSNLGATQPGLIWPLCPVASVVGVVTAMTDEPRPLVPLSDAPSRAPPLA
;
A
#
# COMPACT_ATOMS: atom_id res chain seq x y z
N MET A 1 -11.56 11.97 -42.07
CA MET A 1 -10.72 10.79 -42.41
C MET A 1 -9.27 10.90 -41.94
N ARG A 2 -8.60 12.07 -42.04
CA ARG A 2 -7.20 12.24 -41.59
C ARG A 2 -7.00 12.02 -40.09
N LEU A 3 -7.85 12.59 -39.24
CA LEU A 3 -7.78 12.40 -37.78
C LEU A 3 -7.91 10.91 -37.38
N ARG A 4 -8.88 10.19 -37.98
CA ARG A 4 -9.06 8.75 -37.72
C ARG A 4 -7.84 7.92 -38.11
N ARG A 5 -7.15 8.30 -39.19
CA ARG A 5 -5.90 7.67 -39.62
C ARG A 5 -4.75 7.98 -38.66
N LEU A 6 -4.63 9.23 -38.19
CA LEU A 6 -3.63 9.61 -37.20
C LEU A 6 -3.82 8.86 -35.88
N VAL A 7 -5.05 8.82 -35.35
CA VAL A 7 -5.37 8.04 -34.14
C VAL A 7 -5.03 6.56 -34.32
N GLY A 8 -5.37 5.97 -35.46
CA GLY A 8 -5.02 4.59 -35.77
C GLY A 8 -3.50 4.35 -35.81
N LEU A 9 -2.75 5.24 -36.47
CA LEU A 9 -1.28 5.16 -36.53
C LEU A 9 -0.64 5.32 -35.14
N THR A 10 -1.13 6.26 -34.33
CA THR A 10 -0.67 6.45 -32.95
C THR A 10 -0.94 5.22 -32.12
N LEU A 11 -2.12 4.60 -32.21
CA LEU A 11 -2.44 3.39 -31.48
C LEU A 11 -1.51 2.23 -31.86
N VAL A 12 -1.29 2.02 -33.16
CA VAL A 12 -0.36 0.99 -33.65
C VAL A 12 1.05 1.24 -33.15
N ALA A 13 1.53 2.48 -33.22
CA ALA A 13 2.85 2.85 -32.71
C ALA A 13 2.99 2.59 -31.21
N VAL A 14 1.97 2.95 -30.41
CA VAL A 14 1.95 2.69 -28.96
C VAL A 14 2.01 1.19 -28.68
N VAL A 15 1.16 0.38 -29.32
CA VAL A 15 1.11 -1.08 -29.11
C VAL A 15 2.45 -1.73 -29.46
N LEU A 16 3.08 -1.31 -30.57
CA LEU A 16 4.41 -1.82 -30.96
C LEU A 16 5.51 -1.37 -29.99
N ALA A 17 5.38 -0.20 -29.38
CA ALA A 17 6.35 0.32 -28.41
C ALA A 17 6.20 -0.29 -27.00
N LEU A 18 5.04 -0.87 -26.66
CA LEU A 18 4.78 -1.43 -25.33
C LEU A 18 5.77 -2.55 -24.96
N VAL A 19 6.05 -3.48 -25.88
CA VAL A 19 6.95 -4.61 -25.64
C VAL A 19 8.39 -4.18 -25.36
N PRO A 20 9.06 -3.40 -26.23
CA PRO A 20 10.40 -2.91 -25.92
C PRO A 20 10.43 -1.98 -24.71
N ALA A 21 9.35 -1.21 -24.44
CA ALA A 21 9.26 -0.42 -23.21
C ALA A 21 9.19 -1.30 -21.95
N ALA A 22 8.45 -2.40 -21.98
CA ALA A 22 8.39 -3.37 -20.88
C ALA A 22 9.72 -4.10 -20.65
N HIS A 23 10.53 -4.28 -21.71
CA HIS A 23 11.87 -4.86 -21.60
C HIS A 23 12.97 -3.83 -21.29
N ALA A 24 12.67 -2.53 -21.40
CA ALA A 24 13.60 -1.47 -21.03
C ALA A 24 13.67 -1.25 -19.52
N SER A 25 12.61 -1.62 -18.79
CA SER A 25 12.70 -1.80 -17.34
C SER A 25 13.48 -3.08 -17.04
N PRO A 26 14.46 -3.06 -16.11
CA PRO A 26 15.03 -4.29 -15.61
C PRO A 26 13.89 -5.20 -15.08
N PRO A 27 14.06 -6.54 -15.13
CA PRO A 27 13.12 -7.44 -14.48
C PRO A 27 12.84 -6.96 -13.07
N ASP A 28 11.58 -7.05 -12.62
CA ASP A 28 11.24 -6.81 -11.23
C ASP A 28 12.24 -7.54 -10.34
N GLN A 29 12.70 -6.90 -9.27
CA GLN A 29 13.63 -7.52 -8.33
C GLN A 29 13.09 -8.90 -7.91
N SER A 30 13.99 -9.88 -7.79
CA SER A 30 13.64 -11.16 -7.18
C SER A 30 12.96 -10.92 -5.84
N TRP A 31 12.02 -11.79 -5.47
CA TRP A 31 11.32 -11.70 -4.19
C TRP A 31 12.33 -11.64 -3.02
N ILE A 32 12.29 -10.56 -2.24
CA ILE A 32 13.11 -10.32 -1.04
C ILE A 32 12.22 -10.57 0.20
N PRO A 33 12.56 -11.53 1.07
CA PRO A 33 11.83 -11.74 2.32
C PRO A 33 11.81 -10.47 3.17
N GLY A 34 10.68 -10.16 3.82
CA GLY A 34 10.48 -8.95 4.63
C GLY A 34 10.13 -7.68 3.85
N PHE A 35 10.27 -7.67 2.51
CA PHE A 35 9.97 -6.49 1.69
C PHE A 35 8.68 -6.64 0.87
N TYR A 36 8.31 -7.86 0.48
CA TYR A 36 7.14 -8.15 -0.35
C TYR A 36 6.09 -9.03 0.32
N ASP A 37 6.30 -9.40 1.57
CA ASP A 37 5.43 -10.24 2.38
C ASP A 37 4.36 -9.44 3.14
N ASN A 38 4.19 -8.15 2.84
CA ASN A 38 3.26 -7.25 3.52
C ASN A 38 3.56 -7.12 5.04
N ALA A 39 4.84 -7.28 5.43
CA ALA A 39 5.29 -7.19 6.82
C ALA A 39 5.90 -5.81 7.17
N ASP A 40 5.66 -4.78 6.36
CA ASP A 40 6.14 -3.41 6.58
C ASP A 40 5.13 -2.50 7.31
N PHE A 41 3.99 -3.06 7.74
CA PHE A 41 2.96 -2.41 8.56
C PHE A 41 2.26 -1.21 7.89
N ASP A 42 2.24 -1.15 6.56
CA ASP A 42 1.48 -0.16 5.80
C ASP A 42 -0.04 -0.26 6.06
N ASP A 43 -0.54 -1.48 6.30
CA ASP A 43 -1.88 -1.82 6.75
C ASP A 43 -2.24 -1.18 8.10
N VAL A 44 -1.31 -1.13 9.05
CA VAL A 44 -1.47 -0.46 10.35
C VAL A 44 -1.54 1.05 10.17
N VAL A 45 -0.68 1.62 9.31
CA VAL A 45 -0.72 3.05 8.98
C VAL A 45 -2.05 3.38 8.30
N LEU A 46 -2.49 2.56 7.36
CA LEU A 46 -3.79 2.69 6.69
C LEU A 46 -4.93 2.58 7.71
N LEU A 47 -4.88 1.65 8.66
CA LEU A 47 -5.89 1.48 9.72
C LEU A 47 -5.98 2.73 10.61
N ILE A 48 -4.85 3.26 11.07
CA ILE A 48 -4.80 4.45 11.94
C ILE A 48 -5.32 5.67 11.19
N THR A 49 -4.86 5.86 9.95
CA THR A 49 -5.20 7.06 9.16
C THR A 49 -6.62 7.01 8.58
N SER A 50 -7.12 5.83 8.20
CA SER A 50 -8.50 5.66 7.73
C SER A 50 -9.54 5.86 8.85
N ASN A 51 -9.21 5.49 10.09
CA ASN A 51 -10.09 5.68 11.24
C ASN A 51 -10.21 7.15 11.68
N LEU A 52 -9.28 8.03 11.28
CA LEU A 52 -9.42 9.48 11.51
C LEU A 52 -10.51 10.10 10.61
N GLY A 53 -10.86 9.47 9.49
CA GLY A 53 -11.96 9.89 8.61
C GLY A 53 -13.36 9.59 9.16
N ALA A 54 -13.48 8.74 10.18
CA ALA A 54 -14.75 8.39 10.84
C ALA A 54 -15.02 9.22 12.11
N THR A 55 -14.21 10.24 12.40
CA THR A 55 -14.54 11.21 13.44
C THR A 55 -15.59 12.17 12.90
N GLN A 56 -16.86 11.90 13.24
CA GLN A 56 -17.93 12.87 13.09
C GLN A 56 -17.49 14.18 13.77
N PRO A 57 -17.50 15.35 13.09
CA PRO A 57 -17.11 16.60 13.72
C PRO A 57 -18.19 17.00 14.72
N GLY A 58 -18.10 16.44 15.93
CA GLY A 58 -18.85 16.86 17.09
C GLY A 58 -18.28 18.20 17.54
N LEU A 59 -19.11 19.23 17.38
CA LEU A 59 -18.95 20.63 17.79
C LEU A 59 -17.61 21.05 18.42
N ILE A 60 -17.07 22.10 17.81
CA ILE A 60 -15.99 22.98 18.29
C ILE A 60 -16.17 23.34 19.78
N TRP A 61 -15.28 22.88 20.64
CA TRP A 61 -15.00 23.41 21.98
C TRP A 61 -13.50 23.73 22.04
N PRO A 62 -13.09 24.79 22.75
CA PRO A 62 -11.80 25.46 22.51
C PRO A 62 -10.64 24.48 22.66
N LEU A 63 -9.75 24.49 21.67
CA LEU A 63 -8.54 23.67 21.61
C LEU A 63 -7.62 24.00 22.79
N CYS A 64 -7.86 23.40 23.95
CA CYS A 64 -6.78 23.02 24.82
C CYS A 64 -6.10 21.83 24.12
N PRO A 65 -4.81 21.91 23.76
CA PRO A 65 -4.08 20.74 23.32
C PRO A 65 -3.97 19.83 24.54
N VAL A 66 -4.97 18.98 24.74
CA VAL A 66 -4.85 17.85 25.64
C VAL A 66 -3.97 16.87 24.90
N ALA A 67 -2.72 16.74 25.35
CA ALA A 67 -1.90 15.59 25.01
C ALA A 67 -2.68 14.36 25.51
N SER A 68 -3.45 13.74 24.63
CA SER A 68 -4.07 12.47 24.94
C SER A 68 -2.95 11.45 25.03
N VAL A 69 -2.64 11.01 26.26
CA VAL A 69 -1.80 9.84 26.46
C VAL A 69 -2.66 8.66 26.02
N VAL A 70 -2.49 8.23 24.75
CA VAL A 70 -3.24 7.12 24.16
C VAL A 70 -2.85 5.76 24.78
N GLY A 71 -1.75 5.72 25.54
CA GLY A 71 -1.42 4.60 26.41
C GLY A 71 -0.04 4.73 27.02
N VAL A 72 0.14 4.22 28.23
CA VAL A 72 1.45 3.93 28.78
C VAL A 72 1.83 2.55 28.29
N VAL A 73 2.83 2.46 27.41
CA VAL A 73 3.45 1.18 27.07
C VAL A 73 4.32 0.79 28.26
N THR A 74 3.75 0.06 29.20
CA THR A 74 4.56 -0.75 30.10
C THR A 74 5.25 -1.80 29.23
N ALA A 75 6.58 -1.89 29.32
CA ALA A 75 7.32 -2.97 28.69
C ALA A 75 6.77 -4.29 29.23
N MET A 76 5.88 -4.92 28.48
CA MET A 76 5.39 -6.25 28.80
C MET A 76 6.57 -7.17 28.55
N THR A 77 6.94 -7.94 29.56
CA THR A 77 7.76 -9.13 29.35
C THR A 77 7.08 -9.95 28.26
N ASP A 78 7.85 -10.26 27.22
CA ASP A 78 7.40 -10.83 25.95
C ASP A 78 6.86 -12.25 26.20
N GLU A 79 5.58 -12.35 26.56
CA GLU A 79 4.84 -13.60 26.49
C GLU A 79 4.30 -13.74 25.07
N PRO A 80 4.53 -14.87 24.37
CA PRO A 80 4.12 -15.05 22.99
C PRO A 80 2.61 -14.89 22.85
N ARG A 81 2.16 -13.73 22.38
CA ARG A 81 0.76 -13.52 22.02
C ARG A 81 0.49 -14.23 20.71
N PRO A 82 -0.56 -15.08 20.63
CA PRO A 82 -1.01 -15.59 19.34
C PRO A 82 -1.41 -14.40 18.47
N LEU A 83 -0.65 -14.16 17.41
CA LEU A 83 -1.00 -13.16 16.41
C LEU A 83 -2.20 -13.70 15.64
N VAL A 84 -3.34 -13.02 15.76
CA VAL A 84 -4.48 -13.25 14.86
C VAL A 84 -4.06 -12.68 13.51
N PRO A 85 -4.02 -13.47 12.42
CA PRO A 85 -3.71 -12.93 11.11
C PRO A 85 -4.83 -11.93 10.76
N LEU A 86 -4.51 -10.64 10.67
CA LEU A 86 -5.36 -9.73 9.92
C LEU A 86 -5.31 -10.21 8.47
N SER A 87 -6.49 -10.30 7.86
CA SER A 87 -6.71 -10.90 6.53
C SER A 87 -5.56 -10.59 5.57
N ASP A 88 -4.91 -11.63 5.05
CA ASP A 88 -3.92 -11.51 3.98
C ASP A 88 -4.56 -10.77 2.80
N ALA A 89 -4.22 -9.49 2.64
CA ALA A 89 -4.31 -8.87 1.34
C ALA A 89 -3.44 -9.71 0.39
N PRO A 90 -3.82 -9.89 -0.89
CA PRO A 90 -3.03 -10.71 -1.80
C PRO A 90 -1.63 -10.10 -2.00
N SER A 91 -0.68 -10.57 -1.20
CA SER A 91 0.76 -10.30 -1.36
C SER A 91 1.24 -10.97 -2.66
N ARG A 92 2.29 -10.40 -3.26
CA ARG A 92 3.07 -11.13 -4.27
C ARG A 92 3.73 -12.32 -3.59
N ALA A 93 3.09 -13.49 -3.69
CA ALA A 93 3.66 -14.74 -3.22
C ALA A 93 5.07 -14.94 -3.82
N PRO A 94 6.01 -15.54 -3.07
CA PRO A 94 7.32 -15.87 -3.60
C PRO A 94 7.19 -16.74 -4.85
N PRO A 95 8.09 -16.61 -5.84
CA PRO A 95 8.08 -17.47 -7.02
C PRO A 95 8.23 -18.93 -6.59
N LEU A 96 7.45 -19.82 -7.23
CA LEU A 96 7.61 -21.27 -7.08
C LEU A 96 9.00 -21.68 -7.59
N ALA A 97 9.73 -22.44 -6.78
CA ALA A 97 11.06 -22.97 -7.11
C ALA A 97 11.03 -24.03 -8.22
#